data_AF-A0A4U3IET9-F1
#
_entry.id   AF-A0A4U3IET9-F1
#
_cell.length_a   1.000
_cell.length_b   1.000
_cell.length_c   1.000
_cell.angle_alpha   90.00
_cell.angle_beta   90.00
_cell.angle_gamma   90.00
#
_symmetry.space_group_name_H-M   'P 1'
#
loop_
_entity.id
_entity.type
_entity.pdbx_description
1 polymer ?
#
loop_
_entity_poly.entity_id
_entity_poly.type
_entity_poly.pdbx_seq_one_letter_code
_entity_poly.pdbx_strand_id
1 'polypeptide(L)'
;MRVLAPLSEPLTILIAEDSAADLLLLSTIVRRQGHHVLTATNGEQAVEVFARERPQLVLMDAIMPVMDGFLAARWIKQLAGEQLVPIIFLTSLRESAALAECLDAGGDDFLPKPYNQLILAAKINAMDRLRRLQATVLQQRDQIARHNDYLLHEQRAAKAVFDKVAHSGCINAAPNIRYLQSPYALFNGDLLLAAYTPSGDMHVLLGDFTGHGLPAAIGAMPLAEVFYGMTAKGYGLTQTLREMNAKLKRILPVDMFCCATLLCLSTERRVVEVWNGGMPEGYVHEVATGKRTALMSRHLPLGVLPAQAFDDSTEVWPMALGDRVFLLSDGVLDTADANDQLFGAERLQQVFAANREPDRLFEDIEQALAAFRGEARDDVSMVEITLLPGQPVRVAEPMYSDSGQSCPLNWSVSFEFRAQTLRRYNPLPYLLQLLLEVHGLREQSGALYTVMAELYANALEHGVLGLDSQLKRDADGFAQYYRLRNERLAHLNSGHIRVHVQVSPTAQGGKMTLRVEDSGPGFDVDEVLARPQDADRLSGRGLNLVRQLSGDVRWSDGGRCVCVEFCWKALA
;
A
#
# COMPACT_ATOMS: atom_id res chain seq x y z
N MET A 1 -46.36 46.89 6.06
CA MET A 1 -45.34 47.14 5.03
C MET A 1 -45.25 45.92 4.14
N ARG A 2 -45.61 46.06 2.85
CA ARG A 2 -45.48 44.99 1.86
C ARG A 2 -43.99 44.69 1.64
N VAL A 3 -43.59 43.44 1.84
CA VAL A 3 -42.26 42.95 1.45
C VAL A 3 -42.23 42.95 -0.07
N LEU A 4 -41.52 43.93 -0.66
CA LEU A 4 -41.20 43.95 -2.08
C LEU A 4 -40.34 42.71 -2.36
N ALA A 5 -40.86 41.78 -3.17
CA ALA A 5 -40.05 40.74 -3.78
C ALA A 5 -38.88 41.41 -4.54
N PRO A 6 -37.67 40.84 -4.54
CA PRO A 6 -36.57 41.40 -5.31
C PRO A 6 -37.01 41.51 -6.77
N LEU A 7 -36.89 42.70 -7.36
CA LEU A 7 -37.15 42.95 -8.77
C LEU A 7 -36.22 42.02 -9.57
N SER A 8 -36.80 41.04 -10.26
CA SER A 8 -36.08 40.15 -11.18
C SER A 8 -35.30 40.99 -12.19
N GLU A 9 -34.02 40.66 -12.41
CA GLU A 9 -33.18 41.37 -13.39
C GLU A 9 -33.85 41.37 -14.78
N PRO A 10 -33.68 42.43 -15.57
CA PRO A 10 -34.29 42.53 -16.89
C PRO A 10 -33.82 41.39 -17.82
N LEU A 11 -34.76 40.56 -18.28
CA LEU A 11 -34.51 39.51 -19.27
C LEU A 11 -34.54 40.08 -20.68
N THR A 12 -33.79 39.45 -21.59
CA THR A 12 -33.94 39.59 -23.03
C THR A 12 -34.89 38.51 -23.53
N ILE A 13 -36.06 38.92 -23.99
CA ILE A 13 -37.14 38.04 -24.42
C ILE A 13 -37.31 38.19 -25.93
N LEU A 14 -37.24 37.08 -26.66
CA LEU A 14 -37.56 37.05 -28.09
C LEU A 14 -39.05 36.78 -28.27
N ILE A 15 -39.71 37.63 -29.04
CA ILE A 15 -41.12 37.48 -29.42
C ILE A 15 -41.16 37.18 -30.92
N ALA A 16 -41.66 36.00 -31.27
CA ALA A 16 -41.87 35.58 -32.65
C ALA A 16 -43.38 35.52 -32.95
N GLU A 17 -43.86 36.45 -33.77
CA GLU A 17 -45.27 36.68 -34.06
C GLU A 17 -45.40 37.33 -35.44
N ASP A 18 -46.28 36.81 -36.30
CA ASP A 18 -46.45 37.30 -37.68
C ASP A 18 -47.41 38.49 -37.78
N SER A 19 -48.36 38.61 -36.83
CA SER A 19 -49.27 39.75 -36.71
C SER A 19 -48.54 40.98 -36.14
N ALA A 20 -48.32 42.00 -36.97
CA ALA A 20 -47.68 43.26 -36.55
C ALA A 20 -48.41 43.94 -35.36
N ALA A 21 -49.73 43.79 -35.26
CA ALA A 21 -50.53 44.34 -34.16
C ALA A 21 -50.27 43.61 -32.85
N ASP A 22 -50.26 42.26 -32.87
CA ASP A 22 -50.00 41.44 -31.69
C ASP A 22 -48.54 41.56 -31.25
N LEU A 23 -47.60 41.59 -32.19
CA LEU A 23 -46.19 41.81 -31.93
C LEU A 23 -45.94 43.16 -31.22
N LEU A 24 -46.59 44.24 -31.66
CA LEU A 24 -46.49 45.56 -31.01
C LEU A 24 -47.11 45.55 -29.61
N LEU A 25 -48.25 44.90 -29.42
CA LEU A 25 -48.93 44.77 -28.13
C LEU A 25 -48.08 43.99 -27.13
N LEU A 26 -47.63 42.78 -27.49
CA LEU A 26 -46.78 41.92 -26.66
C LEU A 26 -45.46 42.61 -26.32
N SER A 27 -44.81 43.24 -27.31
CA SER A 27 -43.59 44.03 -27.09
C SER A 27 -43.81 45.13 -26.06
N THR A 28 -44.96 45.82 -26.11
CA THR A 28 -45.30 46.88 -25.15
C THR A 28 -45.53 46.33 -23.76
N ILE A 29 -46.24 45.20 -23.64
CA ILE A 29 -46.50 44.54 -22.35
C ILE A 29 -45.20 44.10 -21.70
N VAL A 30 -44.35 43.38 -22.44
CA VAL A 30 -43.07 42.84 -21.94
C VAL A 30 -42.09 43.96 -21.59
N ARG A 31 -42.00 45.04 -22.39
CA ARG A 31 -41.19 46.22 -22.03
C ARG A 31 -41.69 46.91 -20.77
N ARG A 32 -43.00 47.02 -20.56
CA ARG A 32 -43.57 47.58 -19.32
C ARG A 32 -43.31 46.72 -18.09
N GLN A 33 -43.09 45.43 -18.26
CA GLN A 33 -42.65 44.52 -17.20
C GLN A 33 -41.15 44.68 -16.87
N GLY A 34 -40.41 45.51 -17.62
CA GLY A 34 -39.01 45.81 -17.39
C GLY A 34 -38.03 44.92 -18.17
N HIS A 35 -38.50 44.16 -19.16
CA HIS A 35 -37.67 43.27 -19.97
C HIS A 35 -37.27 43.91 -21.31
N HIS A 36 -36.12 43.49 -21.85
CA HIS A 36 -35.69 43.81 -23.21
C HIS A 36 -36.38 42.89 -24.21
N VAL A 37 -36.80 43.44 -25.34
CA VAL A 37 -37.58 42.70 -26.34
C VAL A 37 -36.82 42.65 -27.65
N LEU A 38 -36.58 41.43 -28.13
CA LEU A 38 -36.19 41.12 -29.50
C LEU A 38 -37.43 40.63 -30.25
N THR A 39 -37.50 40.89 -31.54
CA THR A 39 -38.69 40.58 -32.36
C THR A 39 -38.30 39.78 -33.59
N ALA A 40 -39.13 38.81 -33.95
CA ALA A 40 -39.07 38.07 -35.21
C ALA A 40 -40.49 37.97 -35.80
N THR A 41 -40.58 37.92 -37.12
CA THR A 41 -41.89 37.88 -37.85
C THR A 41 -42.23 36.50 -38.41
N ASN A 42 -41.33 35.52 -38.24
CA ASN A 42 -41.52 34.11 -38.59
C ASN A 42 -40.51 33.23 -37.84
N GLY A 43 -40.67 31.90 -37.92
CA GLY A 43 -39.81 30.95 -37.22
C GLY A 43 -38.34 30.97 -37.66
N GLU A 44 -38.04 31.23 -38.94
CA GLU A 44 -36.66 31.26 -39.46
C GLU A 44 -35.89 32.44 -38.88
N GLN A 45 -36.50 33.63 -38.89
CA GLN A 45 -35.96 34.82 -38.22
C GLN A 45 -35.82 34.60 -36.72
N ALA A 46 -36.74 33.88 -36.08
CA ALA A 46 -36.66 33.59 -34.66
C ALA A 46 -35.42 32.74 -34.32
N VAL A 47 -35.14 31.72 -35.13
CA VAL A 47 -33.93 30.89 -35.01
C VAL A 47 -32.67 31.72 -35.27
N GLU A 48 -32.65 32.58 -36.28
CA GLU A 48 -31.52 33.46 -36.59
C GLU A 48 -31.22 34.45 -35.44
N VAL A 49 -32.25 35.12 -34.94
CA VAL A 49 -32.13 36.05 -33.81
C VAL A 49 -31.70 35.31 -32.55
N PHE A 50 -32.22 34.10 -32.30
CA PHE A 50 -31.81 33.28 -31.18
C PHE A 50 -30.31 32.91 -31.27
N ALA A 51 -29.84 32.49 -32.44
CA ALA A 51 -28.44 32.13 -32.65
C ALA A 51 -27.49 33.32 -32.42
N ARG A 52 -27.90 34.52 -32.83
CA ARG A 52 -27.09 35.74 -32.72
C ARG A 52 -27.11 36.37 -31.33
N GLU A 53 -28.28 36.52 -30.72
CA GLU A 53 -28.49 37.34 -29.53
C GLU A 53 -28.65 36.53 -28.23
N ARG A 54 -28.87 35.20 -28.33
CA ARG A 54 -29.04 34.28 -27.18
C ARG A 54 -30.01 34.81 -26.10
N PRO A 55 -31.28 35.09 -26.46
CA PRO A 55 -32.29 35.56 -25.51
C PRO A 55 -32.53 34.51 -24.41
N GLN A 56 -32.97 34.97 -23.23
CA GLN A 56 -33.16 34.10 -22.06
C GLN A 56 -34.55 33.45 -22.01
N LEU A 57 -35.51 33.93 -22.81
CA LEU A 57 -36.86 33.35 -22.93
C LEU A 57 -37.41 33.65 -24.33
N VAL A 58 -38.21 32.73 -24.86
CA VAL A 58 -38.87 32.89 -26.17
C VAL A 58 -40.38 32.81 -26.00
N LEU A 59 -41.09 33.82 -26.49
CA LEU A 59 -42.53 33.81 -26.71
C LEU A 59 -42.75 33.51 -28.19
N MET A 60 -43.39 32.39 -28.50
CA MET A 60 -43.46 31.85 -29.87
C MET A 60 -44.91 31.65 -30.28
N ASP A 61 -45.39 32.27 -31.36
CA ASP A 61 -46.64 31.83 -31.98
C ASP A 61 -46.45 30.43 -32.58
N ALA A 62 -47.42 29.55 -32.36
CA ALA A 62 -47.43 28.21 -32.93
C ALA A 62 -47.54 28.22 -34.46
N ILE A 63 -48.32 29.14 -35.03
CA ILE A 63 -48.62 29.20 -36.46
C ILE A 63 -48.04 30.49 -37.04
N MET A 64 -47.05 30.35 -37.94
CA MET A 64 -46.40 31.48 -38.62
C MET A 64 -46.03 31.08 -40.06
N PRO A 65 -45.88 32.06 -40.99
CA PRO A 65 -45.41 31.79 -42.34
C PRO A 65 -43.94 31.37 -42.37
N VAL A 66 -43.50 30.78 -43.49
CA VAL A 66 -42.12 30.32 -43.77
C VAL A 66 -41.67 29.13 -42.91
N MET A 67 -41.62 29.30 -41.60
CA MET A 67 -41.31 28.27 -40.61
C MET A 67 -42.26 28.44 -39.43
N ASP A 68 -42.97 27.38 -39.08
CA ASP A 68 -43.88 27.37 -37.95
C ASP A 68 -43.13 27.42 -36.60
N GLY A 69 -43.87 27.74 -35.53
CA GLY A 69 -43.29 27.87 -34.20
C GLY A 69 -42.78 26.56 -33.62
N PHE A 70 -43.37 25.42 -34.00
CA PHE A 70 -42.98 24.10 -33.52
C PHE A 70 -41.60 23.71 -34.05
N LEU A 71 -41.37 23.87 -35.34
CA LEU A 71 -40.09 23.61 -35.99
C LEU A 71 -39.03 24.58 -35.47
N ALA A 72 -39.37 25.87 -35.34
CA ALA A 72 -38.48 26.87 -34.76
C ALA A 72 -38.08 26.54 -33.31
N ALA A 73 -39.02 26.09 -32.47
CA ALA A 73 -38.75 25.68 -31.09
C ALA A 73 -37.76 24.50 -31.03
N ARG A 74 -37.93 23.48 -31.88
CA ARG A 74 -36.99 22.35 -31.96
C ARG A 74 -35.58 22.81 -32.32
N TRP A 75 -35.44 23.69 -33.32
CA TRP A 75 -34.14 24.26 -33.69
C TRP A 75 -33.52 25.09 -32.57
N ILE A 76 -34.31 25.94 -31.91
CA ILE A 76 -33.85 26.77 -30.79
C ILE A 76 -33.36 25.90 -29.63
N LYS A 77 -34.10 24.84 -29.26
CA LYS A 77 -33.68 23.90 -28.21
C LYS A 77 -32.38 23.17 -28.56
N GLN A 78 -32.23 22.73 -29.81
CA GLN A 78 -30.98 22.12 -30.27
C GLN A 78 -29.80 23.11 -30.20
N LEU A 79 -30.00 24.36 -30.62
CA LEU A 79 -28.98 25.39 -30.55
C LEU A 79 -28.61 25.79 -29.11
N ALA A 80 -29.57 25.71 -28.18
CA ALA A 80 -29.35 26.01 -26.76
C ALA A 80 -28.48 24.95 -26.05
N GLY A 81 -28.46 23.71 -26.55
CA GLY A 81 -27.68 22.62 -25.96
C GLY A 81 -28.15 22.30 -24.54
N GLU A 82 -27.22 22.31 -23.57
CA GLU A 82 -27.54 22.04 -22.16
C GLU A 82 -28.21 23.23 -21.44
N GLN A 83 -28.18 24.44 -22.02
CA GLN A 83 -28.78 25.62 -21.40
C GLN A 83 -30.30 25.61 -21.55
N LEU A 84 -31.03 25.84 -20.45
CA LEU A 84 -32.46 26.04 -20.54
C LEU A 84 -32.78 27.36 -21.20
N VAL A 85 -33.53 27.31 -22.27
CA VAL A 85 -34.23 28.48 -22.82
C VAL A 85 -35.71 28.17 -22.79
N PRO A 86 -36.46 28.76 -21.85
CA PRO A 86 -37.90 28.55 -21.79
C PRO A 86 -38.59 29.06 -23.05
N ILE A 87 -39.44 28.24 -23.65
CA ILE A 87 -40.29 28.59 -24.80
C ILE A 87 -41.74 28.53 -24.33
N ILE A 88 -42.42 29.67 -24.36
CA ILE A 88 -43.85 29.77 -24.07
C ILE A 88 -44.58 29.95 -25.39
N PHE A 89 -45.38 28.94 -25.75
CA PHE A 89 -46.21 29.03 -26.96
C PHE A 89 -47.40 29.95 -26.75
N LEU A 90 -47.58 30.90 -27.66
CA LEU A 90 -48.75 31.76 -27.74
C LEU A 90 -49.71 31.12 -28.73
N THR A 91 -50.88 30.65 -28.27
CA THR A 91 -51.74 29.81 -29.12
C THR A 91 -53.21 30.21 -29.10
N SER A 92 -53.87 30.14 -30.25
CA SER A 92 -55.34 30.19 -30.34
C SER A 92 -55.97 28.80 -30.32
N LEU A 93 -55.15 27.74 -30.31
CA LEU A 93 -55.58 26.35 -30.34
C LEU A 93 -56.15 25.96 -28.96
N ARG A 94 -57.35 25.36 -28.97
CA ARG A 94 -58.07 24.94 -27.75
C ARG A 94 -58.19 23.43 -27.62
N GLU A 95 -57.75 22.70 -28.64
CA GLU A 95 -57.83 21.25 -28.69
C GLU A 95 -56.66 20.63 -27.92
N SER A 96 -56.95 19.62 -27.09
CA SER A 96 -55.94 18.97 -26.24
C SER A 96 -54.79 18.35 -27.03
N ALA A 97 -55.03 17.90 -28.27
CA ALA A 97 -54.00 17.35 -29.16
C ALA A 97 -52.95 18.40 -29.57
N ALA A 98 -53.39 19.61 -29.92
CA ALA A 98 -52.50 20.71 -30.30
C ALA A 98 -51.67 21.24 -29.11
N LEU A 99 -52.23 21.19 -27.90
CA LEU A 99 -51.49 21.57 -26.68
C LEU A 99 -50.41 20.54 -26.31
N ALA A 100 -50.67 19.24 -26.56
CA ALA A 100 -49.66 18.21 -26.41
C ALA A 100 -48.50 18.41 -27.41
N GLU A 101 -48.82 18.75 -28.66
CA GLU A 101 -47.83 19.02 -29.70
C GLU A 101 -46.92 20.22 -29.35
N CYS A 102 -47.43 21.25 -28.67
CA CYS A 102 -46.61 22.35 -28.13
C CYS A 102 -45.52 21.85 -27.17
N LEU A 103 -45.85 20.91 -26.28
CA LEU A 103 -44.89 20.36 -25.32
C LEU A 103 -43.90 19.41 -26.02
N ASP A 104 -44.39 18.57 -26.94
CA ASP A 104 -43.57 17.63 -27.71
C ASP A 104 -42.58 18.34 -28.65
N ALA A 105 -42.91 19.54 -29.12
CA ALA A 105 -42.00 20.38 -29.91
C ALA A 105 -40.91 21.07 -29.06
N GLY A 106 -40.90 20.86 -27.74
CA GLY A 106 -39.96 21.47 -26.80
C GLY A 106 -40.48 22.77 -26.18
N GLY A 107 -41.79 23.02 -26.18
CA GLY A 107 -42.40 24.08 -25.38
C GLY A 107 -42.39 23.74 -23.89
N ASP A 108 -42.08 24.71 -23.05
CA ASP A 108 -42.08 24.54 -21.58
C ASP A 108 -43.41 24.99 -20.97
N ASP A 109 -44.18 25.81 -21.69
CA ASP A 109 -45.52 26.26 -21.31
C ASP A 109 -46.29 26.80 -22.52
N PHE A 110 -47.57 27.11 -22.34
CA PHE A 110 -48.39 27.81 -23.33
C PHE A 110 -49.29 28.86 -22.68
N LEU A 111 -49.72 29.85 -23.48
CA LEU A 111 -50.63 30.90 -23.09
C LEU A 111 -51.68 31.12 -24.20
N PRO A 112 -52.98 30.94 -23.92
CA PRO A 112 -54.01 31.13 -24.93
C PRO A 112 -54.23 32.61 -25.29
N LYS A 113 -54.51 32.89 -26.57
CA LYS A 113 -54.98 34.20 -27.05
C LYS A 113 -56.48 34.38 -26.71
N PRO A 114 -56.94 35.54 -26.18
CA PRO A 114 -56.18 36.76 -25.88
C PRO A 114 -55.38 36.67 -24.56
N TYR A 115 -54.15 37.18 -24.58
CA TYR A 115 -53.20 37.07 -23.47
C TYR A 115 -53.60 37.93 -22.26
N ASN A 116 -53.68 37.31 -21.07
CA ASN A 116 -53.82 38.05 -19.81
C ASN A 116 -52.44 38.52 -19.32
N GLN A 117 -52.25 39.83 -19.16
CA GLN A 117 -50.96 40.44 -18.78
C GLN A 117 -50.42 39.94 -17.43
N LEU A 118 -51.31 39.67 -16.46
CA LEU A 118 -50.92 39.17 -15.14
C LEU A 118 -50.42 37.72 -15.22
N ILE A 119 -51.10 36.90 -16.03
CA ILE A 119 -50.72 35.50 -16.25
C ILE A 119 -49.41 35.41 -17.03
N LEU A 120 -49.23 36.25 -18.07
CA LEU A 120 -47.98 36.32 -18.83
C LEU A 120 -46.79 36.68 -17.93
N ALA A 121 -46.93 37.71 -17.09
CA ALA A 121 -45.88 38.10 -16.14
C ALA A 121 -45.55 36.96 -15.16
N ALA A 122 -46.56 36.28 -14.63
CA ALA A 122 -46.37 35.16 -13.71
C ALA A 122 -45.63 33.98 -14.36
N LYS A 123 -45.97 33.65 -15.61
CA LYS A 123 -45.29 32.58 -16.38
C LYS A 123 -43.85 32.96 -16.72
N ILE A 124 -43.59 34.20 -17.16
CA ILE A 124 -42.23 34.69 -17.42
C ILE A 124 -41.36 34.58 -16.16
N ASN A 125 -41.87 35.03 -15.00
CA ASN A 125 -41.15 34.95 -13.73
C ASN A 125 -40.90 33.51 -13.28
N ALA A 126 -41.88 32.61 -13.45
CA ALA A 126 -41.72 31.20 -13.12
C ALA A 126 -40.65 30.53 -13.99
N MET A 127 -40.66 30.83 -15.30
CA MET A 127 -39.70 30.29 -16.26
C MET A 127 -38.29 30.84 -16.04
N ASP A 128 -38.14 32.12 -15.71
CA ASP A 128 -36.83 32.66 -15.33
C ASP A 128 -36.27 32.00 -14.07
N ARG A 129 -37.13 31.77 -13.07
CA ARG A 129 -36.72 31.03 -11.86
C ARG A 129 -36.21 29.63 -12.20
N LEU A 130 -36.91 28.90 -13.07
CA LEU A 130 -36.49 27.56 -13.50
C LEU A 130 -35.16 27.61 -14.25
N ARG A 131 -35.00 28.56 -15.17
CA ARG A 131 -33.75 28.79 -15.92
C ARG A 131 -32.57 29.08 -14.99
N ARG A 132 -32.75 29.95 -13.99
CA ARG A 132 -31.72 30.27 -12.99
C ARG A 132 -31.36 29.04 -12.17
N LEU A 133 -32.33 28.25 -11.74
CA LEU A 133 -32.09 27.00 -11.00
C LEU A 133 -31.27 26.01 -11.84
N GLN A 134 -31.64 25.78 -13.11
CA GLN A 134 -30.85 24.90 -13.98
C GLN A 134 -29.43 25.42 -14.21
N ALA A 135 -29.27 26.74 -14.42
CA ALA A 135 -27.94 27.33 -14.56
C ALA A 135 -27.08 27.10 -13.30
N THR A 136 -27.66 27.25 -12.09
CA THR A 136 -26.96 26.93 -10.84
C THR A 136 -26.59 25.46 -10.74
N VAL A 137 -27.50 24.54 -11.12
CA VAL A 137 -27.23 23.09 -11.10
C VAL A 137 -26.09 22.72 -12.05
N LEU A 138 -26.09 23.25 -13.28
CA LEU A 138 -25.02 23.00 -14.25
C LEU A 138 -23.67 23.55 -13.75
N GLN A 139 -23.67 24.76 -13.17
CA GLN A 139 -22.47 25.34 -12.58
C GLN A 139 -21.94 24.47 -11.42
N GLN A 140 -22.82 23.97 -10.55
CA GLN A 140 -22.44 23.07 -9.45
C GLN A 140 -21.90 21.73 -9.97
N ARG A 141 -22.56 21.13 -10.98
CA ARG A 141 -22.09 19.91 -11.65
C ARG A 141 -20.67 20.09 -12.18
N ASP A 142 -20.42 21.15 -12.92
CA ASP A 142 -19.12 21.42 -13.55
C ASP A 142 -18.04 21.69 -12.50
N GLN A 143 -18.38 22.37 -11.40
CA GLN A 143 -17.46 22.60 -10.28
C GLN A 143 -17.12 21.29 -9.57
N ILE A 144 -18.11 20.43 -9.30
CA ILE A 144 -17.91 19.12 -8.68
C ILE A 144 -17.04 18.23 -9.58
N ALA A 145 -17.30 18.21 -10.89
CA ALA A 145 -16.52 17.42 -11.84
C ALA A 145 -15.04 17.84 -11.82
N ARG A 146 -14.75 19.15 -11.92
CA ARG A 146 -13.37 19.67 -11.85
C ARG A 146 -12.69 19.35 -10.53
N HIS A 147 -13.42 19.46 -9.42
CA HIS A 147 -12.89 19.15 -8.10
C HIS A 147 -12.58 17.65 -7.95
N ASN A 148 -13.45 16.77 -8.45
CA ASN A 148 -13.23 15.33 -8.45
C ASN A 148 -12.00 14.97 -9.30
N ASP A 149 -11.88 15.53 -10.50
CA ASP A 149 -10.71 15.31 -11.36
C ASP A 149 -9.39 15.74 -10.68
N TYR A 150 -9.41 16.89 -9.99
CA TYR A 150 -8.27 17.37 -9.21
C TYR A 150 -7.92 16.39 -8.07
N LEU A 151 -8.90 15.96 -7.27
CA LEU A 151 -8.69 15.01 -6.18
C LEU A 151 -8.14 13.66 -6.68
N LEU A 152 -8.67 13.15 -7.78
CA LEU A 152 -8.18 11.92 -8.40
C LEU A 152 -6.72 12.06 -8.87
N HIS A 153 -6.34 13.23 -9.40
CA HIS A 153 -4.96 13.49 -9.80
C HIS A 153 -4.02 13.49 -8.58
N GLU A 154 -4.39 14.15 -7.48
CA GLU A 154 -3.61 14.14 -6.22
C GLU A 154 -3.46 12.71 -5.67
N GLN A 155 -4.55 11.94 -5.65
CA GLN A 155 -4.52 10.55 -5.18
C GLN A 155 -3.61 9.67 -6.05
N ARG A 156 -3.65 9.81 -7.38
CA ARG A 156 -2.75 9.05 -8.29
C ARG A 156 -1.29 9.41 -8.08
N ALA A 157 -0.98 10.69 -7.87
CA ALA A 157 0.39 11.12 -7.60
C ALA A 157 0.91 10.52 -6.29
N ALA A 158 0.10 10.55 -5.23
CA ALA A 158 0.43 9.92 -3.96
C ALA A 158 0.57 8.38 -4.10
N LYS A 159 -0.25 7.72 -4.94
CA LYS A 159 -0.13 6.27 -5.23
C LYS A 159 1.19 5.96 -5.92
N ALA A 160 1.61 6.77 -6.88
CA ALA A 160 2.89 6.56 -7.56
C ALA A 160 4.09 6.70 -6.62
N VAL A 161 4.01 7.55 -5.59
CA VAL A 161 5.03 7.64 -4.53
C VAL A 161 4.95 6.41 -3.63
N PHE A 162 3.76 6.03 -3.21
CA PHE A 162 3.52 4.85 -2.37
C PHE A 162 4.05 3.57 -3.02
N ASP A 163 3.72 3.33 -4.29
CA ASP A 163 4.14 2.13 -5.03
C ASP A 163 5.67 2.01 -5.08
N LYS A 164 6.39 3.13 -5.22
CA LYS A 164 7.86 3.15 -5.21
C LYS A 164 8.46 2.77 -3.84
N VAL A 165 7.79 3.12 -2.75
CA VAL A 165 8.26 2.81 -1.39
C VAL A 165 7.87 1.39 -1.01
N ALA A 166 6.60 1.02 -1.18
CA ALA A 166 6.05 -0.27 -0.81
C ALA A 166 6.68 -1.43 -1.60
N HIS A 167 6.95 -1.25 -2.90
CA HIS A 167 7.55 -2.29 -3.77
C HIS A 167 9.06 -2.14 -3.94
N SER A 168 9.76 -1.45 -3.04
CA SER A 168 11.22 -1.31 -3.08
C SER A 168 11.99 -2.60 -2.74
N GLY A 169 11.28 -3.62 -2.23
CA GLY A 169 11.82 -4.91 -1.82
C GLY A 169 11.92 -5.96 -2.94
N CYS A 170 11.93 -7.24 -2.53
CA CYS A 170 12.08 -8.37 -3.44
C CYS A 170 10.76 -9.02 -3.88
N ILE A 171 9.59 -8.45 -3.52
CA ILE A 171 8.27 -9.05 -3.80
C ILE A 171 8.10 -9.46 -5.27
N ASN A 172 8.49 -8.58 -6.21
CA ASN A 172 8.33 -8.84 -7.65
C ASN A 172 9.49 -9.64 -8.26
N ALA A 173 10.61 -9.76 -7.55
CA ALA A 173 11.84 -10.35 -8.06
C ALA A 173 12.13 -11.75 -7.49
N ALA A 174 11.56 -12.07 -6.33
CA ALA A 174 11.78 -13.31 -5.63
C ALA A 174 10.91 -14.42 -6.25
N PRO A 175 11.50 -15.48 -6.83
CA PRO A 175 10.74 -16.54 -7.50
C PRO A 175 9.96 -17.44 -6.53
N ASN A 176 10.16 -17.27 -5.22
CA ASN A 176 9.54 -18.06 -4.17
C ASN A 176 8.32 -17.39 -3.52
N ILE A 177 7.89 -16.24 -4.03
CA ILE A 177 6.72 -15.49 -3.52
C ILE A 177 5.65 -15.48 -4.62
N ARG A 178 4.46 -15.95 -4.29
CA ARG A 178 3.23 -15.76 -5.08
C ARG A 178 2.29 -14.92 -4.24
N TYR A 179 1.69 -13.89 -4.84
CA TYR A 179 0.80 -13.01 -4.11
C TYR A 179 -0.33 -12.50 -5.00
N LEU A 180 -1.45 -12.18 -4.36
CA LEU A 180 -2.62 -11.53 -4.94
C LEU A 180 -2.91 -10.30 -4.08
N GLN A 181 -3.09 -9.15 -4.71
CA GLN A 181 -3.62 -7.94 -4.08
C GLN A 181 -4.68 -7.36 -5.01
N SER A 182 -5.94 -7.43 -4.60
CA SER A 182 -7.07 -6.87 -5.34
C SER A 182 -7.50 -5.56 -4.69
N PRO A 183 -7.13 -4.40 -5.26
CA PRO A 183 -7.54 -3.09 -4.73
C PRO A 183 -9.05 -2.85 -4.89
N TYR A 184 -9.76 -2.59 -3.80
CA TYR A 184 -11.10 -2.01 -3.76
C TYR A 184 -11.05 -0.48 -3.95
N ALA A 185 -9.97 0.17 -3.48
CA ALA A 185 -9.72 1.60 -3.65
C ALA A 185 -8.34 1.87 -4.30
N LEU A 186 -8.07 3.13 -4.68
CA LEU A 186 -6.78 3.52 -5.28
C LEU A 186 -5.59 3.29 -4.33
N PHE A 187 -5.84 3.29 -3.02
CA PHE A 187 -4.93 2.87 -1.96
C PHE A 187 -5.57 1.77 -1.14
N ASN A 188 -4.82 0.70 -0.94
CA ASN A 188 -5.25 -0.45 -0.17
C ASN A 188 -4.99 -0.19 1.32
N GLY A 189 -5.86 -0.74 2.18
CA GLY A 189 -5.54 -0.92 3.59
C GLY A 189 -4.41 -1.93 3.78
N ASP A 190 -4.34 -2.90 2.87
CA ASP A 190 -3.35 -3.98 2.86
C ASP A 190 -1.95 -3.53 2.37
N LEU A 191 -0.94 -3.90 3.13
CA LEU A 191 0.48 -3.68 2.88
C LEU A 191 1.22 -5.01 2.85
N LEU A 192 1.82 -5.34 1.70
CA LEU A 192 2.73 -6.47 1.55
C LEU A 192 4.16 -5.97 1.37
N LEU A 193 5.09 -6.40 2.22
CA LEU A 193 6.52 -6.09 2.12
C LEU A 193 7.34 -7.38 2.16
N ALA A 194 8.40 -7.47 1.36
CA ALA A 194 9.36 -8.57 1.45
C ALA A 194 10.78 -8.07 1.13
N ALA A 195 11.75 -8.47 1.95
CA ALA A 195 13.16 -8.15 1.74
C ALA A 195 14.06 -9.23 2.35
N TYR A 196 15.24 -9.38 1.78
CA TYR A 196 16.28 -10.23 2.35
C TYR A 196 17.16 -9.45 3.31
N THR A 197 17.54 -10.09 4.41
CA THR A 197 18.60 -9.63 5.30
C THR A 197 19.98 -9.87 4.66
N PRO A 198 21.04 -9.23 5.15
CA PRO A 198 22.42 -9.54 4.75
C PRO A 198 22.85 -10.99 5.01
N SER A 199 22.21 -11.73 5.94
CA SER A 199 22.44 -13.18 6.12
C SER A 199 21.78 -14.05 5.05
N GLY A 200 20.88 -13.49 4.23
CA GLY A 200 20.08 -14.26 3.29
C GLY A 200 18.79 -14.83 3.88
N ASP A 201 18.42 -14.48 5.12
CA ASP A 201 17.08 -14.74 5.65
C ASP A 201 16.08 -13.80 4.96
N MET A 202 14.85 -14.26 4.73
CA MET A 202 13.79 -13.45 4.12
C MET A 202 12.83 -12.95 5.19
N HIS A 203 12.68 -11.63 5.29
CA HIS A 203 11.59 -11.01 6.04
C HIS A 203 10.40 -10.77 5.12
N VAL A 204 9.19 -11.10 5.60
CA VAL A 204 7.93 -10.81 4.91
C VAL A 204 6.92 -10.24 5.89
N LEU A 205 6.24 -9.16 5.52
CA LEU A 205 5.15 -8.54 6.26
C LEU A 205 3.89 -8.55 5.40
N LEU A 206 2.79 -9.09 5.93
CA LEU A 206 1.45 -8.77 5.47
C LEU A 206 0.77 -7.97 6.58
N GLY A 207 0.46 -6.71 6.31
CA GLY A 207 -0.27 -5.84 7.21
C GLY A 207 -1.58 -5.37 6.61
N ASP A 208 -2.55 -5.08 7.45
CA ASP A 208 -3.82 -4.48 7.11
C ASP A 208 -4.07 -3.30 8.06
N PHE A 209 -4.29 -2.12 7.51
CA PHE A 209 -4.60 -0.91 8.26
C PHE A 209 -6.11 -0.75 8.40
N THR A 210 -6.56 -0.33 9.57
CA THR A 210 -7.97 0.01 9.76
C THR A 210 -8.41 1.13 8.81
N GLY A 211 -9.37 0.81 7.94
CA GLY A 211 -9.91 1.71 6.92
C GLY A 211 -9.12 1.69 5.61
N HIS A 212 -9.73 2.21 4.54
CA HIS A 212 -9.13 2.22 3.20
C HIS A 212 -8.73 3.63 2.75
N GLY A 213 -7.93 3.72 1.69
CA GLY A 213 -7.62 5.01 1.05
C GLY A 213 -6.41 5.74 1.65
N LEU A 214 -6.41 7.06 1.53
CA LEU A 214 -5.28 7.92 1.90
C LEU A 214 -4.89 7.85 3.40
N PRO A 215 -5.83 7.68 4.37
CA PRO A 215 -5.45 7.54 5.78
C PRO A 215 -4.56 6.32 6.06
N ALA A 216 -4.86 5.15 5.47
CA ALA A 216 -4.04 3.95 5.61
C ALA A 216 -2.61 4.17 5.09
N ALA A 217 -2.47 4.90 3.97
CA ALA A 217 -1.18 5.23 3.39
C ALA A 217 -0.26 6.05 4.32
N ILE A 218 -0.82 6.86 5.22
CA ILE A 218 -0.06 7.65 6.21
C ILE A 218 0.73 6.75 7.16
N GLY A 219 0.15 5.61 7.55
CA GLY A 219 0.81 4.61 8.39
C GLY A 219 1.73 3.68 7.61
N ALA A 220 1.27 3.24 6.44
CA ALA A 220 1.95 2.24 5.64
C ALA A 220 3.33 2.69 5.13
N MET A 221 3.49 3.97 4.74
CA MET A 221 4.76 4.46 4.21
C MET A 221 5.89 4.51 5.26
N PRO A 222 5.70 5.11 6.46
CA PRO A 222 6.69 5.02 7.54
C PRO A 222 6.95 3.59 8.01
N LEU A 223 5.93 2.72 7.96
CA LEU A 223 6.06 1.32 8.32
C LEU A 223 7.01 0.58 7.35
N ALA A 224 6.82 0.81 6.05
CA ALA A 224 7.67 0.24 5.00
C ALA A 224 9.12 0.72 5.11
N GLU A 225 9.36 2.01 5.36
CA GLU A 225 10.71 2.54 5.58
C GLU A 225 11.42 1.87 6.76
N VAL A 226 10.71 1.67 7.88
CA VAL A 226 11.28 0.96 9.03
C VAL A 226 11.56 -0.49 8.69
N PHE A 227 10.62 -1.20 8.04
CA PHE A 227 10.79 -2.59 7.65
C PHE A 227 12.01 -2.78 6.75
N TYR A 228 12.11 -2.02 5.66
CA TYR A 228 13.23 -2.13 4.71
C TYR A 228 14.54 -1.67 5.35
N GLY A 229 14.54 -0.58 6.10
CA GLY A 229 15.73 -0.05 6.76
C GLY A 229 16.28 -0.99 7.84
N MET A 230 15.41 -1.62 8.63
CA MET A 230 15.82 -2.57 9.68
C MET A 230 16.30 -3.90 9.08
N THR A 231 15.60 -4.40 8.05
CA THR A 231 15.96 -5.64 7.34
C THR A 231 17.29 -5.50 6.61
N ALA A 232 17.51 -4.39 5.89
CA ALA A 232 18.78 -4.12 5.19
C ALA A 232 19.98 -4.00 6.15
N LYS A 233 19.75 -3.53 7.39
CA LYS A 233 20.78 -3.49 8.45
C LYS A 233 21.02 -4.85 9.10
N GLY A 234 20.18 -5.85 8.85
CA GLY A 234 20.28 -7.18 9.45
C GLY A 234 19.80 -7.25 10.89
N TYR A 235 18.86 -6.38 11.29
CA TYR A 235 18.12 -6.56 12.54
C TYR A 235 17.14 -7.73 12.44
N GLY A 236 16.89 -8.41 13.55
CA GLY A 236 15.93 -9.52 13.60
C GLY A 236 14.47 -9.05 13.69
N LEU A 237 13.56 -10.01 13.67
CA LEU A 237 12.11 -9.77 13.65
C LEU A 237 11.64 -9.00 14.89
N THR A 238 12.09 -9.39 16.08
CA THR A 238 11.78 -8.76 17.37
C THR A 238 12.15 -7.27 17.42
N GLN A 239 13.37 -6.89 17.03
CA GLN A 239 13.77 -5.47 17.04
C GLN A 239 13.01 -4.65 15.99
N THR A 240 12.75 -5.27 14.84
CA THR A 240 11.99 -4.66 13.75
C THR A 240 10.56 -4.36 14.21
N LEU A 241 9.89 -5.32 14.86
CA LEU A 241 8.55 -5.12 15.45
C LEU A 241 8.49 -3.98 16.47
N ARG A 242 9.46 -3.91 17.40
CA ARG A 242 9.49 -2.84 18.40
C ARG A 242 9.59 -1.46 17.77
N GLU A 243 10.46 -1.31 16.78
CA GLU A 243 10.64 -0.04 16.07
C GLU A 243 9.39 0.31 15.25
N MET A 244 8.81 -0.66 14.54
CA MET A 244 7.56 -0.50 13.79
C MET A 244 6.41 -0.05 14.70
N ASN A 245 6.19 -0.75 15.82
CA ASN A 245 5.14 -0.40 16.78
C ASN A 245 5.36 1.00 17.38
N ALA A 246 6.58 1.32 17.79
CA ALA A 246 6.90 2.65 18.34
C ALA A 246 6.68 3.77 17.31
N LYS A 247 7.06 3.53 16.05
CA LYS A 247 6.85 4.46 14.95
C LYS A 247 5.36 4.69 14.68
N LEU A 248 4.58 3.62 14.58
CA LEU A 248 3.13 3.69 14.36
C LEU A 248 2.42 4.36 15.54
N LYS A 249 2.74 3.99 16.79
CA LYS A 249 2.14 4.60 17.99
C LYS A 249 2.32 6.12 18.05
N ARG A 250 3.41 6.63 17.47
CA ARG A 250 3.72 8.06 17.43
C ARG A 250 3.01 8.81 16.31
N ILE A 251 2.72 8.14 15.19
CA ILE A 251 2.25 8.80 13.95
C ILE A 251 0.75 8.58 13.73
N LEU A 252 0.23 7.41 14.08
CA LEU A 252 -1.16 7.08 13.85
C LEU A 252 -2.10 7.85 14.81
N PRO A 253 -3.28 8.29 14.31
CA PRO A 253 -4.38 8.76 15.14
C PRO A 253 -4.88 7.69 16.12
N VAL A 254 -5.65 8.11 17.13
CA VAL A 254 -6.15 7.22 18.21
C VAL A 254 -7.03 6.09 17.69
N ASP A 255 -7.78 6.32 16.61
CA ASP A 255 -8.74 5.36 16.04
C ASP A 255 -8.13 4.51 14.91
N MET A 256 -6.81 4.52 14.75
CA MET A 256 -6.11 3.77 13.71
C MET A 256 -5.05 2.83 14.26
N PHE A 257 -5.01 1.62 13.71
CA PHE A 257 -3.98 0.62 13.98
C PHE A 257 -3.70 -0.25 12.74
N CYS A 258 -2.65 -1.07 12.82
CA CYS A 258 -2.28 -1.99 11.76
C CYS A 258 -2.26 -3.41 12.32
N CYS A 259 -3.21 -4.24 11.88
CA CYS A 259 -3.11 -5.69 12.04
C CYS A 259 -1.96 -6.17 11.16
N ALA A 260 -1.09 -7.04 11.64
CA ALA A 260 0.00 -7.53 10.81
C ALA A 260 0.47 -8.93 11.18
N THR A 261 0.93 -9.66 10.17
CA THR A 261 1.73 -10.87 10.31
C THR A 261 3.12 -10.60 9.74
N LEU A 262 4.15 -10.88 10.55
CA LEU A 262 5.54 -10.72 10.18
C LEU A 262 6.23 -12.09 10.25
N LEU A 263 6.96 -12.44 9.20
CA LEU A 263 7.67 -13.71 9.03
C LEU A 263 9.16 -13.47 8.83
N CYS A 264 10.00 -14.36 9.36
CA CYS A 264 11.40 -14.50 9.00
C CYS A 264 11.65 -15.95 8.57
N LEU A 265 11.90 -16.15 7.28
CA LEU A 265 12.21 -17.46 6.70
C LEU A 265 13.73 -17.63 6.63
N SER A 266 14.24 -18.67 7.29
CA SER A 266 15.66 -19.00 7.27
C SER A 266 15.91 -20.32 6.56
N THR A 267 16.54 -20.23 5.39
CA THR A 267 16.87 -21.41 4.56
C THR A 267 17.97 -22.26 5.20
N GLU A 268 18.95 -21.62 5.84
CA GLU A 268 20.04 -22.30 6.55
C GLU A 268 19.53 -23.06 7.77
N ARG A 269 18.65 -22.43 8.55
CA ARG A 269 18.10 -23.01 9.78
C ARG A 269 16.89 -23.93 9.52
N ARG A 270 16.28 -23.88 8.33
CA ARG A 270 15.07 -24.63 7.96
C ARG A 270 13.91 -24.38 8.94
N VAL A 271 13.68 -23.11 9.24
CA VAL A 271 12.61 -22.66 10.14
C VAL A 271 11.97 -21.38 9.60
N VAL A 272 10.72 -21.17 10.01
CA VAL A 272 10.03 -19.88 9.90
C VAL A 272 9.73 -19.35 11.30
N GLU A 273 10.18 -18.13 11.56
CA GLU A 273 9.82 -17.36 12.75
C GLU A 273 8.63 -16.46 12.42
N VAL A 274 7.62 -16.42 13.29
CA VAL A 274 6.30 -15.81 13.03
C VAL A 274 5.90 -14.92 14.19
N TRP A 275 5.35 -13.75 13.86
CA TRP A 275 4.56 -12.91 14.74
C TRP A 275 3.24 -12.57 14.07
N ASN A 276 2.11 -12.80 14.73
CA ASN A 276 0.78 -12.45 14.21
C ASN A 276 0.02 -11.62 15.25
N GLY A 277 -0.23 -10.35 14.91
CA GLY A 277 -0.98 -9.40 15.70
C GLY A 277 -2.22 -8.89 14.97
N GLY A 278 -3.36 -9.50 15.25
CA GLY A 278 -4.68 -9.08 14.76
C GLY A 278 -5.04 -9.49 13.34
N MET A 279 -4.20 -10.24 12.63
CA MET A 279 -4.55 -10.81 11.30
C MET A 279 -5.24 -12.17 11.44
N PRO A 280 -5.88 -12.69 10.37
CA PRO A 280 -6.34 -14.07 10.29
C PRO A 280 -5.25 -15.11 10.55
N GLU A 281 -5.69 -16.35 10.75
CA GLU A 281 -4.78 -17.49 10.83
C GLU A 281 -4.04 -17.68 9.49
N GLY A 282 -2.71 -17.62 9.54
CA GLY A 282 -1.85 -18.11 8.46
C GLY A 282 -1.66 -19.63 8.56
N TYR A 283 -1.01 -20.25 7.57
CA TYR A 283 -0.79 -21.70 7.57
C TYR A 283 0.61 -22.07 7.10
N VAL A 284 1.32 -22.88 7.88
CA VAL A 284 2.51 -23.61 7.42
C VAL A 284 2.05 -24.93 6.82
N HIS A 285 2.34 -25.15 5.54
CA HIS A 285 2.02 -26.36 4.81
C HIS A 285 3.26 -27.22 4.60
N GLU A 286 3.27 -28.36 5.26
CA GLU A 286 4.27 -29.42 5.08
C GLU A 286 3.91 -30.23 3.84
N VAL A 287 4.70 -30.12 2.77
CA VAL A 287 4.38 -30.77 1.49
C VAL A 287 4.51 -32.29 1.59
N ALA A 288 5.46 -32.78 2.39
CA ALA A 288 5.71 -34.22 2.54
C ALA A 288 4.57 -34.96 3.25
N THR A 289 3.95 -34.34 4.26
CA THR A 289 2.88 -34.95 5.07
C THR A 289 1.49 -34.49 4.66
N GLY A 290 1.40 -33.40 3.89
CA GLY A 290 0.15 -32.70 3.59
C GLY A 290 -0.43 -31.96 4.80
N LYS A 291 0.27 -31.97 5.95
CA LYS A 291 -0.20 -31.34 7.17
C LYS A 291 -0.18 -29.82 7.03
N ARG A 292 -1.19 -29.16 7.59
CA ARG A 292 -1.29 -27.70 7.66
C ARG A 292 -1.37 -27.29 9.13
N THR A 293 -0.44 -26.46 9.56
CA THR A 293 -0.38 -25.97 10.93
C THR A 293 -0.76 -24.50 10.95
N ALA A 294 -1.79 -24.15 11.72
CA ALA A 294 -2.29 -22.79 11.81
C ALA A 294 -1.34 -21.88 12.62
N LEU A 295 -1.07 -20.70 12.07
CA LEU A 295 -0.32 -19.61 12.67
C LEU A 295 -1.31 -18.67 13.36
N MET A 296 -1.61 -18.97 14.62
CA MET A 296 -2.64 -18.26 15.39
C MET A 296 -2.25 -16.82 15.68
N SER A 297 -3.25 -15.93 15.63
CA SER A 297 -3.11 -14.54 16.08
C SER A 297 -3.10 -14.48 17.61
N ARG A 298 -1.96 -14.10 18.19
CA ARG A 298 -1.75 -14.07 19.66
C ARG A 298 -1.42 -12.70 20.20
N HIS A 299 -1.12 -11.74 19.34
CA HIS A 299 -0.70 -10.40 19.73
C HIS A 299 -1.75 -9.35 19.37
N LEU A 300 -1.66 -8.19 20.00
CA LEU A 300 -2.45 -7.03 19.62
C LEU A 300 -1.84 -6.34 18.38
N PRO A 301 -2.67 -5.64 17.57
CA PRO A 301 -2.20 -4.90 16.40
C PRO A 301 -1.11 -3.88 16.70
N LEU A 302 -0.28 -3.59 15.71
CA LEU A 302 0.75 -2.56 15.78
C LEU A 302 0.13 -1.16 15.92
N GLY A 303 0.76 -0.32 16.74
CA GLY A 303 0.31 1.06 17.01
C GLY A 303 -0.69 1.19 18.16
N VAL A 304 -1.18 0.08 18.73
CA VAL A 304 -2.12 0.09 19.86
C VAL A 304 -1.38 0.30 21.19
N LEU A 305 -0.39 -0.56 21.48
CA LEU A 305 0.28 -0.59 22.78
C LEU A 305 1.55 0.28 22.82
N PRO A 306 1.86 0.91 23.96
CA PRO A 306 3.15 1.56 24.16
C PRO A 306 4.29 0.54 24.20
N ALA A 307 5.52 0.97 23.90
CA ALA A 307 6.70 0.10 23.80
C ALA A 307 7.00 -0.76 25.05
N GLN A 308 6.51 -0.37 26.23
CA GLN A 308 6.73 -1.09 27.49
C GLN A 308 5.74 -2.26 27.69
N ALA A 309 4.56 -2.18 27.07
CA ALA A 309 3.51 -3.17 27.18
C ALA A 309 3.37 -4.04 25.91
N PHE A 310 4.08 -3.67 24.84
CA PHE A 310 4.08 -4.39 23.58
C PHE A 310 4.76 -5.76 23.74
N ASP A 311 4.03 -6.81 23.41
CA ASP A 311 4.54 -8.18 23.37
C ASP A 311 5.11 -8.49 21.98
N ASP A 312 6.42 -8.68 21.95
CA ASP A 312 7.23 -8.94 20.77
C ASP A 312 7.75 -10.38 20.72
N SER A 313 7.16 -11.27 21.51
CA SER A 313 7.46 -12.71 21.45
C SER A 313 7.04 -13.30 20.11
N THR A 314 7.81 -14.28 19.63
CA THR A 314 7.64 -14.90 18.31
C THR A 314 7.53 -16.42 18.46
N GLU A 315 6.88 -17.06 17.49
CA GLU A 315 6.80 -18.51 17.39
C GLU A 315 7.70 -19.02 16.27
N VAL A 316 8.34 -20.16 16.49
CA VAL A 316 9.26 -20.76 15.50
C VAL A 316 8.73 -22.12 15.09
N TRP A 317 8.55 -22.30 13.79
CA TRP A 317 8.05 -23.53 13.19
C TRP A 317 9.12 -24.14 12.27
N PRO A 318 9.34 -25.47 12.32
CA PRO A 318 10.22 -26.15 11.37
C PRO A 318 9.63 -26.08 9.97
N MET A 319 10.49 -25.90 8.96
CA MET A 319 10.08 -25.78 7.57
C MET A 319 11.14 -26.40 6.66
N ALA A 320 10.78 -27.47 5.93
CA ALA A 320 11.66 -28.13 4.99
C ALA A 320 11.72 -27.40 3.64
N LEU A 321 12.72 -27.72 2.83
CA LEU A 321 12.81 -27.18 1.47
C LEU A 321 11.61 -27.68 0.65
N GLY A 322 10.90 -26.74 0.02
CA GLY A 322 9.65 -26.98 -0.72
C GLY A 322 8.38 -26.80 0.11
N ASP A 323 8.46 -26.74 1.44
CA ASP A 323 7.31 -26.38 2.28
C ASP A 323 6.88 -24.94 2.00
N ARG A 324 5.64 -24.62 2.39
CA ARG A 324 5.00 -23.34 2.07
C ARG A 324 4.41 -22.67 3.30
N VAL A 325 4.37 -21.34 3.27
CA VAL A 325 3.62 -20.53 4.23
C VAL A 325 2.57 -19.73 3.47
N PHE A 326 1.33 -19.78 3.96
CA PHE A 326 0.20 -19.02 3.44
C PHE A 326 -0.18 -17.94 4.45
N LEU A 327 -0.33 -16.72 3.96
CA LEU A 327 -0.89 -15.58 4.68
C LEU A 327 -2.11 -15.04 3.91
N LEU A 328 -3.10 -14.55 4.64
CA LEU A 328 -4.32 -13.96 4.09
C LEU A 328 -4.75 -12.76 4.94
N SER A 329 -5.35 -11.75 4.28
CA SER A 329 -6.05 -10.65 4.96
C SER A 329 -7.51 -10.99 5.25
N ASP A 330 -8.16 -10.18 6.09
CA ASP A 330 -9.56 -10.35 6.48
C ASP A 330 -10.50 -10.35 5.25
N GLY A 331 -10.15 -9.62 4.19
CA GLY A 331 -10.93 -9.58 2.95
C GLY A 331 -11.14 -10.93 2.27
N VAL A 332 -10.27 -11.93 2.50
CA VAL A 332 -10.51 -13.31 2.03
C VAL A 332 -11.69 -13.94 2.76
N LEU A 333 -11.79 -13.74 4.08
CA LEU A 333 -12.83 -14.32 4.92
C LEU A 333 -14.14 -13.54 4.82
N ASP A 334 -14.04 -12.22 4.69
CA ASP A 334 -15.16 -11.27 4.67
C ASP A 334 -15.76 -11.04 3.28
N THR A 335 -15.24 -11.74 2.25
CA THR A 335 -15.87 -11.74 0.92
C THR A 335 -17.32 -12.24 1.04
N ALA A 336 -18.29 -11.43 0.62
CA ALA A 336 -19.71 -11.76 0.68
C ALA A 336 -20.27 -12.23 -0.67
N ASP A 337 -21.29 -13.09 -0.64
CA ASP A 337 -22.11 -13.41 -1.81
C ASP A 337 -23.27 -12.41 -1.99
N ALA A 338 -24.08 -12.60 -3.03
CA ALA A 338 -25.26 -11.77 -3.30
C ALA A 338 -26.35 -11.79 -2.20
N ASN A 339 -26.24 -12.70 -1.21
CA ASN A 339 -27.16 -12.82 -0.07
C ASN A 339 -26.50 -12.35 1.25
N ASP A 340 -25.38 -11.62 1.18
CA ASP A 340 -24.61 -11.16 2.34
C ASP A 340 -24.03 -12.29 3.22
N GLN A 341 -23.86 -13.51 2.67
CA GLN A 341 -23.16 -14.57 3.37
C GLN A 341 -21.65 -14.43 3.17
N LEU A 342 -20.89 -14.36 4.27
CA LEU A 342 -19.43 -14.31 4.23
C LEU A 342 -18.85 -15.65 3.78
N PHE A 343 -17.73 -15.63 3.04
CA PHE A 343 -16.99 -16.81 2.61
C PHE A 343 -16.60 -17.65 3.83
N GLY A 344 -15.99 -17.00 4.83
CA GLY A 344 -15.73 -17.56 6.15
C GLY A 344 -14.63 -18.62 6.19
N ALA A 345 -14.17 -18.93 7.40
CA ALA A 345 -13.10 -19.90 7.63
C ALA A 345 -13.49 -21.33 7.23
N GLU A 346 -14.77 -21.70 7.34
CA GLU A 346 -15.24 -23.05 7.00
C GLU A 346 -15.07 -23.37 5.51
N ARG A 347 -15.40 -22.43 4.61
CA ARG A 347 -15.22 -22.63 3.17
C ARG A 347 -13.75 -22.62 2.78
N LEU A 348 -12.93 -21.79 3.41
CA LEU A 348 -11.48 -21.83 3.24
C LEU A 348 -10.91 -23.20 3.62
N GLN A 349 -11.35 -23.77 4.75
CA GLN A 349 -10.97 -25.12 5.17
C GLN A 349 -11.46 -26.20 4.19
N GLN A 350 -12.62 -26.03 3.55
CA GLN A 350 -13.09 -26.94 2.51
C GLN A 350 -12.18 -26.90 1.27
N VAL A 351 -11.74 -25.72 0.83
CA VAL A 351 -10.78 -25.57 -0.28
C VAL A 351 -9.47 -26.27 0.08
N PHE A 352 -8.97 -26.04 1.30
CA PHE A 352 -7.82 -26.77 1.83
C PHE A 352 -8.01 -28.28 1.80
N ALA A 353 -9.15 -28.80 2.27
CA ALA A 353 -9.42 -30.24 2.32
C ALA A 353 -9.60 -30.86 0.91
N ALA A 354 -10.10 -30.09 -0.06
CA ALA A 354 -10.33 -30.52 -1.42
C ALA A 354 -9.04 -30.55 -2.26
N ASN A 355 -8.09 -29.66 -1.98
CA ASN A 355 -6.82 -29.59 -2.70
C ASN A 355 -6.04 -30.93 -2.64
N ARG A 356 -5.55 -31.37 -3.80
CA ARG A 356 -4.76 -32.61 -3.99
C ARG A 356 -3.36 -32.33 -4.56
N GLU A 357 -3.18 -31.17 -5.17
CA GLU A 357 -1.92 -30.70 -5.74
C GLU A 357 -1.50 -29.43 -4.99
N PRO A 358 -0.47 -29.48 -4.12
CA PRO A 358 -0.03 -28.33 -3.34
C PRO A 358 0.29 -27.08 -4.18
N ASP A 359 0.79 -27.28 -5.42
CA ASP A 359 1.11 -26.21 -6.36
C ASP A 359 -0.09 -25.36 -6.79
N ARG A 360 -1.28 -25.97 -6.84
CA ARG A 360 -2.52 -25.33 -7.30
C ARG A 360 -3.30 -24.69 -6.18
N LEU A 361 -2.91 -24.85 -4.92
CA LEU A 361 -3.73 -24.40 -3.80
C LEU A 361 -4.01 -22.89 -3.86
N PHE A 362 -3.03 -22.10 -4.29
CA PHE A 362 -3.21 -20.66 -4.50
C PHE A 362 -4.31 -20.37 -5.53
N GLU A 363 -4.29 -21.06 -6.68
CA GLU A 363 -5.29 -20.92 -7.75
C GLU A 363 -6.66 -21.46 -7.34
N ASP A 364 -6.70 -22.54 -6.56
CA ASP A 364 -7.95 -23.12 -6.05
C ASP A 364 -8.68 -22.12 -5.13
N ILE A 365 -7.94 -21.37 -4.30
CA ILE A 365 -8.51 -20.31 -3.45
C ILE A 365 -9.01 -19.16 -4.31
N GLU A 366 -8.23 -18.71 -5.30
CA GLU A 366 -8.67 -17.66 -6.23
C GLU A 366 -9.95 -18.02 -6.98
N GLN A 367 -10.04 -19.25 -7.47
CA GLN A 367 -11.23 -19.74 -8.17
C GLN A 367 -12.43 -19.86 -7.24
N ALA A 368 -12.23 -20.33 -6.00
CA ALA A 368 -13.30 -20.40 -5.01
C ALA A 368 -13.85 -19.01 -4.66
N LEU A 369 -12.97 -18.03 -4.47
CA LEU A 369 -13.36 -16.63 -4.23
C LEU A 369 -14.09 -16.04 -5.45
N ALA A 370 -13.58 -16.25 -6.66
CA ALA A 370 -14.19 -15.75 -7.89
C ALA A 370 -15.58 -16.36 -8.14
N ALA A 371 -15.77 -17.66 -7.87
CA ALA A 371 -17.05 -18.35 -8.00
C ALA A 371 -18.08 -17.90 -6.94
N PHE A 372 -17.61 -17.48 -5.76
CA PHE A 372 -18.47 -17.02 -4.67
C PHE A 372 -18.97 -15.57 -4.86
N ARG A 373 -18.25 -14.75 -5.63
CA ARG A 373 -18.50 -13.31 -5.76
C ARG A 373 -19.87 -12.94 -6.36
N GLY A 374 -20.63 -12.16 -5.59
CA GLY A 374 -21.51 -11.10 -6.08
C GLY A 374 -21.13 -9.78 -5.39
N GLU A 375 -20.38 -8.91 -6.09
CA GLU A 375 -19.82 -7.61 -5.63
C GLU A 375 -18.85 -7.65 -4.42
N ALA A 376 -17.58 -7.27 -4.64
CA ALA A 376 -16.54 -7.27 -3.60
C ALA A 376 -16.71 -6.08 -2.63
N ARG A 377 -16.62 -6.34 -1.32
CA ARG A 377 -16.80 -5.34 -0.24
C ARG A 377 -15.51 -4.76 0.35
N ASP A 378 -14.37 -5.42 0.17
CA ASP A 378 -13.08 -5.00 0.75
C ASP A 378 -11.86 -5.48 -0.08
N ASP A 379 -10.67 -5.00 0.29
CA ASP A 379 -9.39 -5.40 -0.28
C ASP A 379 -9.09 -6.88 0.00
N VAL A 380 -8.72 -7.64 -1.02
CA VAL A 380 -8.35 -9.07 -0.87
C VAL A 380 -6.86 -9.22 -1.09
N SER A 381 -6.13 -9.61 -0.04
CA SER A 381 -4.70 -9.93 -0.11
C SER A 381 -4.41 -11.35 0.34
N MET A 382 -3.59 -12.05 -0.45
CA MET A 382 -3.11 -13.39 -0.16
C MET A 382 -1.67 -13.55 -0.60
N VAL A 383 -0.88 -14.28 0.18
CA VAL A 383 0.54 -14.51 -0.07
C VAL A 383 0.89 -15.96 0.21
N GLU A 384 1.58 -16.59 -0.74
CA GLU A 384 2.23 -17.89 -0.60
C GLU A 384 3.74 -17.71 -0.72
N ILE A 385 4.50 -18.22 0.25
CA ILE A 385 5.96 -18.21 0.24
C ILE A 385 6.46 -19.63 0.32
N THR A 386 7.27 -20.05 -0.65
CA THR A 386 7.91 -21.37 -0.67
C THR A 386 9.34 -21.27 -0.12
N LEU A 387 9.77 -22.23 0.71
CA LEU A 387 11.17 -22.29 1.14
C LEU A 387 12.03 -22.94 0.06
N LEU A 388 12.75 -22.13 -0.71
CA LEU A 388 13.67 -22.60 -1.75
C LEU A 388 15.13 -22.66 -1.25
N PRO A 389 15.98 -23.52 -1.84
CA PRO A 389 17.41 -23.54 -1.54
C PRO A 389 18.05 -22.19 -1.89
N GLY A 390 18.98 -21.74 -1.05
CA GLY A 390 19.55 -20.39 -1.07
C GLY A 390 20.00 -19.95 -2.46
N GLN A 391 19.34 -18.92 -3.00
CA GLN A 391 19.82 -18.18 -4.15
C GLN A 391 20.86 -17.15 -3.69
N PRO A 392 21.89 -16.84 -4.49
CA PRO A 392 22.80 -15.74 -4.21
C PRO A 392 22.02 -14.43 -4.26
N VAL A 393 21.60 -13.94 -3.09
CA VAL A 393 20.84 -12.70 -2.94
C VAL A 393 21.76 -11.53 -3.27
N ARG A 394 21.45 -10.79 -4.33
CA ARG A 394 21.95 -9.42 -4.47
C ARG A 394 21.21 -8.57 -3.45
N VAL A 395 21.90 -8.20 -2.37
CA VAL A 395 21.40 -7.17 -1.44
C VAL A 395 21.12 -5.92 -2.27
N ALA A 396 19.88 -5.45 -2.26
CA ALA A 396 19.51 -4.22 -2.95
C ALA A 396 20.45 -3.11 -2.49
N GLU A 397 21.06 -2.38 -3.43
CA GLU A 397 22.00 -1.31 -3.11
C GLU A 397 21.34 -0.34 -2.11
N PRO A 398 21.97 -0.06 -0.96
CA PRO A 398 21.39 0.90 -0.02
C PRO A 398 21.22 2.24 -0.74
N MET A 399 20.01 2.81 -0.68
CA MET A 399 19.63 4.10 -1.30
C MET A 399 20.45 5.32 -0.83
N TYR A 400 21.46 5.13 0.03
CA TYR A 400 22.38 6.17 0.46
C TYR A 400 23.61 6.21 -0.46
N SER A 401 23.47 6.88 -1.59
CA SER A 401 24.59 7.31 -2.42
C SER A 401 25.10 8.67 -1.92
N ASP A 402 26.03 8.66 -0.95
CA ASP A 402 27.06 9.69 -1.01
C ASP A 402 28.01 9.32 -2.16
N SER A 403 28.50 10.33 -2.88
CA SER A 403 29.25 10.29 -4.14
C SER A 403 30.59 9.54 -4.10
N GLY A 404 30.86 8.75 -3.06
CA GLY A 404 32.10 7.99 -2.90
C GLY A 404 33.33 8.82 -2.51
N GLN A 405 33.20 10.15 -2.41
CA GLN A 405 34.35 11.05 -2.23
C GLN A 405 34.83 11.17 -0.77
N SER A 406 33.99 10.85 0.22
CA SER A 406 34.33 10.92 1.66
C SER A 406 34.23 9.55 2.33
N CYS A 407 35.14 8.63 1.99
CA CYS A 407 35.22 7.31 2.61
C CYS A 407 36.44 7.21 3.53
N PRO A 408 36.28 6.87 4.83
CA PRO A 408 37.42 6.67 5.72
C PRO A 408 38.13 5.34 5.38
N LEU A 409 39.32 5.42 4.78
CA LEU A 409 40.09 4.26 4.28
C LEU A 409 41.23 3.79 5.20
N ASN A 410 41.51 4.51 6.29
CA ASN A 410 42.56 4.14 7.25
C ASN A 410 42.12 4.46 8.69
N TRP A 411 41.65 3.45 9.40
CA TRP A 411 41.20 3.60 10.79
C TRP A 411 41.18 2.25 11.52
N SER A 412 41.13 2.31 12.85
CA SER A 412 40.86 1.15 13.68
C SER A 412 39.96 1.52 14.85
N VAL A 413 39.14 0.57 15.29
CA VAL A 413 38.22 0.73 16.42
C VAL A 413 38.12 -0.57 17.20
N SER A 414 37.87 -0.49 18.50
CA SER A 414 37.67 -1.66 19.35
C SER A 414 36.45 -1.44 20.23
N PHE A 415 35.47 -2.34 20.13
CA PHE A 415 34.26 -2.33 20.95
C PHE A 415 34.30 -3.48 21.95
N GLU A 416 33.94 -3.21 23.20
CA GLU A 416 33.80 -4.22 24.24
C GLU A 416 32.34 -4.27 24.73
N PHE A 417 31.65 -5.35 24.40
CA PHE A 417 30.26 -5.58 24.80
C PHE A 417 30.24 -6.45 26.06
N ARG A 418 29.75 -5.88 27.16
CA ARG A 418 29.69 -6.54 28.47
C ARG A 418 28.35 -7.23 28.69
N ALA A 419 28.30 -8.15 29.66
CA ALA A 419 27.12 -8.94 30.02
C ALA A 419 25.78 -8.20 29.99
N GLN A 420 25.68 -6.99 30.57
CA GLN A 420 24.43 -6.22 30.58
C GLN A 420 23.96 -5.81 29.16
N THR A 421 24.87 -5.51 28.25
CA THR A 421 24.57 -5.17 26.85
C THR A 421 24.25 -6.43 26.05
N LEU A 422 25.05 -7.49 26.20
CA LEU A 422 24.85 -8.78 25.52
C LEU A 422 23.47 -9.40 25.80
N ARG A 423 22.88 -9.11 26.97
CA ARG A 423 21.51 -9.55 27.32
C ARG A 423 20.40 -9.01 26.41
N ARG A 424 20.58 -7.82 25.84
CA ARG A 424 19.46 -7.05 25.24
C ARG A 424 19.78 -6.49 23.86
N TYR A 425 21.04 -6.45 23.47
CA TYR A 425 21.50 -5.73 22.30
C TYR A 425 22.36 -6.62 21.41
N ASN A 426 21.96 -6.73 20.14
CA ASN A 426 22.77 -7.35 19.11
C ASN A 426 23.68 -6.27 18.47
N PRO A 427 25.01 -6.35 18.63
CA PRO A 427 25.93 -5.36 18.08
C PRO A 427 26.20 -5.52 16.58
N LEU A 428 25.86 -6.66 15.99
CA LEU A 428 26.20 -6.98 14.59
C LEU A 428 25.67 -5.94 13.59
N PRO A 429 24.39 -5.54 13.62
CA PRO A 429 23.87 -4.53 12.69
C PRO A 429 24.61 -3.19 12.76
N TYR A 430 24.96 -2.77 13.99
CA TYR A 430 25.69 -1.52 14.22
C TYR A 430 27.12 -1.58 13.67
N LEU A 431 27.81 -2.70 13.92
CA LEU A 431 29.16 -2.92 13.39
C LEU A 431 29.15 -3.05 11.87
N LEU A 432 28.16 -3.74 11.29
CA LEU A 432 28.00 -3.86 9.86
C LEU A 432 27.78 -2.48 9.21
N GLN A 433 26.94 -1.64 9.80
CA GLN A 433 26.70 -0.30 9.28
C GLN A 433 27.98 0.52 9.18
N LEU A 434 28.84 0.45 10.22
CA LEU A 434 30.15 1.10 10.21
C LEU A 434 31.06 0.57 9.09
N LEU A 435 31.00 -0.74 8.81
CA LEU A 435 31.77 -1.36 7.74
C LEU A 435 31.24 -1.04 6.34
N LEU A 436 29.92 -0.89 6.18
CA LEU A 436 29.28 -0.54 4.91
C LEU A 436 29.51 0.93 4.49
N GLU A 437 30.03 1.77 5.38
CA GLU A 437 30.59 3.08 5.01
C GLU A 437 31.81 2.93 4.08
N VAL A 438 32.51 1.79 4.15
CA VAL A 438 33.61 1.47 3.23
C VAL A 438 33.05 0.90 1.93
N HIS A 439 33.05 1.71 0.86
CA HIS A 439 32.45 1.34 -0.44
C HIS A 439 32.95 0.00 -0.98
N GLY A 440 34.24 -0.31 -0.86
CA GLY A 440 34.82 -1.54 -1.35
C GLY A 440 34.36 -2.82 -0.63
N LEU A 441 33.80 -2.70 0.58
CA LEU A 441 33.23 -3.83 1.32
C LEU A 441 31.76 -4.10 0.97
N ARG A 442 31.08 -3.20 0.25
CA ARG A 442 29.64 -3.34 -0.07
C ARG A 442 29.35 -4.54 -0.96
N GLU A 443 30.21 -4.83 -1.93
CA GLU A 443 30.08 -6.01 -2.81
C GLU A 443 30.21 -7.34 -2.05
N GLN A 444 30.92 -7.31 -0.91
CA GLN A 444 31.14 -8.47 -0.05
C GLN A 444 30.26 -8.41 1.22
N SER A 445 29.25 -7.53 1.26
CA SER A 445 28.44 -7.27 2.46
C SER A 445 27.75 -8.53 3.02
N GLY A 446 27.25 -9.40 2.15
CA GLY A 446 26.67 -10.69 2.56
C GLY A 446 27.70 -11.60 3.22
N ALA A 447 28.84 -11.83 2.55
CA ALA A 447 29.92 -12.65 3.09
C ALA A 447 30.47 -12.09 4.41
N LEU A 448 30.64 -10.77 4.49
CA LEU A 448 31.07 -10.06 5.68
C LEU A 448 30.10 -10.25 6.85
N TYR A 449 28.79 -10.06 6.61
CA TYR A 449 27.78 -10.25 7.64
C TYR A 449 27.74 -11.70 8.10
N THR A 450 27.73 -12.67 7.19
CA THR A 450 27.74 -14.10 7.51
C THR A 450 28.93 -14.47 8.40
N VAL A 451 30.13 -14.00 8.06
CA VAL A 451 31.33 -14.22 8.87
C VAL A 451 31.21 -13.56 10.24
N MET A 452 30.79 -12.29 10.30
CA MET A 452 30.62 -11.58 11.57
C MET A 452 29.57 -12.24 12.46
N ALA A 453 28.44 -12.64 11.89
CA ALA A 453 27.34 -13.30 12.58
C ALA A 453 27.79 -14.63 13.17
N GLU A 454 28.54 -15.41 12.39
CA GLU A 454 29.06 -16.70 12.84
C GLU A 454 30.12 -16.54 13.93
N LEU A 455 31.08 -15.61 13.79
CA LEU A 455 32.08 -15.33 14.82
C LEU A 455 31.44 -14.85 16.12
N TYR A 456 30.46 -13.95 16.03
CA TYR A 456 29.73 -13.44 17.19
C TYR A 456 28.85 -14.51 17.84
N ALA A 457 28.14 -15.32 17.05
CA ALA A 457 27.35 -16.43 17.56
C ALA A 457 28.24 -17.45 18.30
N ASN A 458 29.41 -17.79 17.75
CA ASN A 458 30.36 -18.68 18.42
C ASN A 458 30.89 -18.08 19.73
N ALA A 459 31.29 -16.80 19.70
CA ALA A 459 31.76 -16.08 20.89
C ALA A 459 30.69 -16.00 21.99
N LEU A 460 29.44 -15.71 21.63
CA LEU A 460 28.34 -15.58 22.57
C LEU A 460 27.84 -16.94 23.07
N GLU A 461 27.51 -17.85 22.16
CA GLU A 461 26.84 -19.11 22.46
C GLU A 461 27.78 -20.11 23.11
N HIS A 462 28.99 -20.29 22.55
CA HIS A 462 29.94 -21.28 23.03
C HIS A 462 30.95 -20.68 24.01
N GLY A 463 31.45 -19.48 23.74
CA GLY A 463 32.39 -18.79 24.63
C GLY A 463 31.74 -18.32 25.94
N VAL A 464 30.79 -17.39 25.83
CA VAL A 464 30.21 -16.71 27.00
C VAL A 464 29.11 -17.52 27.68
N LEU A 465 28.20 -18.14 26.92
CA LEU A 465 27.06 -18.89 27.47
C LEU A 465 27.37 -20.38 27.70
N GLY A 466 28.47 -20.90 27.15
CA GLY A 466 28.90 -22.31 27.33
C GLY A 466 27.89 -23.34 26.81
N LEU A 467 27.11 -23.01 25.78
CA LEU A 467 26.14 -23.93 25.17
C LEU A 467 26.89 -25.03 24.41
N ASP A 468 26.37 -26.26 24.43
CA ASP A 468 26.94 -27.36 23.65
C ASP A 468 26.31 -27.40 22.26
N SER A 469 27.16 -27.39 21.22
CA SER A 469 26.76 -27.51 19.81
C SER A 469 26.08 -28.85 19.51
N GLN A 470 26.29 -29.89 20.34
CA GLN A 470 25.69 -31.22 20.17
C GLN A 470 24.16 -31.26 20.35
N LEU A 471 23.56 -30.21 20.93
CA LEU A 471 22.11 -30.09 21.11
C LEU A 471 21.35 -29.79 19.80
N LYS A 472 22.05 -29.35 18.74
CA LYS A 472 21.46 -29.01 17.42
C LYS A 472 21.32 -30.22 16.48
N ARG A 473 20.90 -31.40 16.97
CA ARG A 473 20.86 -32.65 16.17
C ARG A 473 19.51 -32.96 15.54
N ASP A 474 18.41 -32.53 16.16
CA ASP A 474 17.03 -32.77 15.74
C ASP A 474 16.14 -31.55 16.06
N ALA A 475 14.91 -31.52 15.51
CA ALA A 475 14.00 -30.38 15.67
C ALA A 475 13.66 -30.09 17.15
N ASP A 476 13.49 -31.13 17.96
CA ASP A 476 13.26 -30.99 19.41
C ASP A 476 14.50 -30.47 20.15
N GLY A 477 15.70 -30.90 19.76
CA GLY A 477 16.97 -30.40 20.27
C GLY A 477 17.20 -28.91 19.93
N PHE A 478 16.73 -28.44 18.77
CA PHE A 478 16.74 -27.02 18.42
C PHE A 478 15.82 -26.19 19.33
N ALA A 479 14.59 -26.65 19.58
CA ALA A 479 13.68 -25.97 20.49
C ALA A 479 14.26 -25.90 21.91
N GLN A 480 14.90 -26.98 22.38
CA GLN A 480 15.59 -27.01 23.66
C GLN A 480 16.82 -26.09 23.69
N TYR A 481 17.58 -26.03 22.60
CA TYR A 481 18.74 -25.13 22.44
C TYR A 481 18.34 -23.67 22.59
N TYR A 482 17.30 -23.22 21.87
CA TYR A 482 16.83 -21.84 21.93
C TYR A 482 16.28 -21.47 23.31
N ARG A 483 15.57 -22.40 23.97
CA ARG A 483 15.09 -22.20 25.34
C ARG A 483 16.25 -21.99 26.31
N LEU A 484 17.25 -22.87 26.27
CA LEU A 484 18.44 -22.80 27.13
C LEU A 484 19.28 -21.54 26.83
N ARG A 485 19.40 -21.16 25.56
CA ARG A 485 20.05 -19.92 25.14
C ARG A 485 19.39 -18.70 25.76
N ASN A 486 18.06 -18.61 25.66
CA ASN A 486 17.30 -17.49 26.23
C ASN A 486 17.41 -17.46 27.77
N GLU A 487 17.36 -18.61 28.43
CA GLU A 487 17.53 -18.73 29.88
C GLU A 487 18.92 -18.26 30.34
N ARG A 488 20.00 -18.78 29.72
CA ARG A 488 21.37 -18.39 30.06
C ARG A 488 21.66 -16.93 29.73
N LEU A 489 21.10 -16.40 28.63
CA LEU A 489 21.16 -14.97 28.32
C LEU A 489 20.50 -14.15 29.44
N ALA A 490 19.28 -14.49 29.86
CA ALA A 490 18.57 -13.75 30.91
C ALA A 490 19.36 -13.68 32.23
N HIS A 491 20.10 -14.76 32.57
CA HIS A 491 20.90 -14.88 33.79
C HIS A 491 22.38 -14.47 33.65
N LEU A 492 22.80 -13.91 32.51
CA LEU A 492 24.21 -13.59 32.25
C LEU A 492 24.72 -12.41 33.11
N ASN A 493 25.48 -12.69 34.16
CA ASN A 493 26.00 -11.67 35.09
C ASN A 493 27.42 -11.17 34.78
N SER A 494 28.24 -12.00 34.15
CA SER A 494 29.63 -11.69 33.80
C SER A 494 29.96 -12.22 32.40
N GLY A 495 31.00 -11.66 31.78
CA GLY A 495 31.45 -12.01 30.44
C GLY A 495 31.46 -10.81 29.49
N HIS A 496 32.33 -10.88 28.49
CA HIS A 496 32.45 -9.85 27.46
C HIS A 496 32.82 -10.45 26.11
N ILE A 497 32.45 -9.74 25.06
CA ILE A 497 32.90 -9.99 23.68
C ILE A 497 33.53 -8.69 23.18
N ARG A 498 34.76 -8.79 22.69
CA ARG A 498 35.49 -7.66 22.11
C ARG A 498 35.57 -7.84 20.60
N VAL A 499 35.16 -6.82 19.87
CA VAL A 499 35.26 -6.78 18.40
C VAL A 499 36.18 -5.65 18.01
N HIS A 500 37.31 -6.00 17.40
CA HIS A 500 38.28 -5.07 16.87
C HIS A 500 38.24 -5.09 15.35
N VAL A 501 38.13 -3.91 14.75
CA VAL A 501 38.15 -3.74 13.30
C VAL A 501 39.27 -2.79 12.95
N GLN A 502 40.05 -3.16 11.94
CA GLN A 502 41.08 -2.33 11.34
C GLN A 502 40.89 -2.30 9.83
N VAL A 503 40.78 -1.10 9.27
CA VAL A 503 40.72 -0.86 7.82
C VAL A 503 41.99 -0.13 7.41
N SER A 504 42.66 -0.64 6.39
CA SER A 504 43.90 -0.09 5.86
C SER A 504 43.88 -0.07 4.33
N PRO A 505 44.39 1.01 3.69
CA PRO A 505 44.48 1.07 2.24
C PRO A 505 45.64 0.21 1.75
N THR A 506 45.50 -0.40 0.57
CA THR A 506 46.56 -1.17 -0.09
C THR A 506 46.79 -0.63 -1.50
N ALA A 507 47.95 -0.93 -2.11
CA ALA A 507 48.28 -0.44 -3.45
C ALA A 507 47.29 -0.88 -4.55
N GLN A 508 46.47 -1.90 -4.31
CA GLN A 508 45.47 -2.42 -5.25
C GLN A 508 44.02 -2.22 -4.78
N GLY A 509 43.79 -1.51 -3.66
CA GLY A 509 42.47 -1.34 -3.06
C GLY A 509 42.55 -1.15 -1.55
N GLY A 510 41.99 -2.08 -0.78
CA GLY A 510 42.02 -2.02 0.67
C GLY A 510 41.92 -3.38 1.36
N LYS A 511 42.27 -3.39 2.63
CA LYS A 511 42.26 -4.57 3.50
C LYS A 511 41.56 -4.23 4.81
N MET A 512 40.66 -5.11 5.23
CA MET A 512 40.02 -5.08 6.54
C MET A 512 40.43 -6.31 7.34
N THR A 513 40.83 -6.09 8.59
CA THR A 513 41.06 -7.13 9.58
C THR A 513 39.97 -7.04 10.66
N LEU A 514 39.26 -8.14 10.89
CA LEU A 514 38.24 -8.30 11.92
C LEU A 514 38.75 -9.29 12.97
N ARG A 515 38.83 -8.86 14.23
CA ARG A 515 39.21 -9.71 15.35
C ARG A 515 38.06 -9.77 16.37
N VAL A 516 37.60 -10.97 16.67
CA VAL A 516 36.56 -11.23 17.69
C VAL A 516 37.19 -12.02 18.82
N GLU A 517 37.07 -11.51 20.04
CA GLU A 517 37.60 -12.09 21.28
C GLU A 517 36.45 -12.31 22.28
N ASP A 518 36.43 -13.46 22.96
CA ASP A 518 35.46 -13.77 23.99
C ASP A 518 36.13 -14.07 25.35
N SER A 519 35.36 -13.87 26.42
CA SER A 519 35.83 -14.10 27.79
C SER A 519 35.68 -15.55 28.28
N GLY A 520 35.31 -16.47 27.40
CA GLY A 520 35.04 -17.87 27.73
C GLY A 520 36.31 -18.68 28.04
N PRO A 521 36.16 -20.00 28.29
CA PRO A 521 37.28 -20.88 28.58
C PRO A 521 38.16 -21.19 27.36
N GLY A 522 37.71 -20.83 26.15
CA GLY A 522 38.36 -21.23 24.90
C GLY A 522 38.01 -22.65 24.49
N PHE A 523 38.58 -23.09 23.37
CA PHE A 523 38.41 -24.45 22.85
C PHE A 523 39.66 -24.90 22.10
N ASP A 524 39.84 -26.22 22.01
CA ASP A 524 40.92 -26.80 21.21
C ASP A 524 40.59 -26.66 19.71
N VAL A 525 41.31 -25.77 19.05
CA VAL A 525 41.11 -25.44 17.65
C VAL A 525 41.45 -26.63 16.74
N ASP A 526 42.49 -27.39 17.08
CA ASP A 526 42.96 -28.50 16.27
C ASP A 526 41.98 -29.68 16.36
N GLU A 527 41.43 -29.95 17.55
CA GLU A 527 40.42 -31.00 17.74
C GLU A 527 39.12 -30.72 16.97
N VAL A 528 38.65 -29.46 16.98
CA VAL A 528 37.40 -29.08 16.30
C VAL A 528 37.57 -29.07 14.78
N LEU A 529 38.71 -28.64 14.27
CA LEU A 529 39.01 -28.66 12.84
C LEU A 529 39.27 -30.07 12.29
N ALA A 530 39.70 -31.01 13.13
CA ALA A 530 39.95 -32.40 12.74
C ALA A 530 38.68 -33.26 12.64
N ARG A 531 37.50 -32.77 13.06
CA ARG A 531 36.25 -33.54 13.01
C ARG A 531 35.77 -33.76 11.57
N PRO A 532 35.39 -35.00 11.19
CA PRO A 532 34.97 -35.32 9.83
C PRO A 532 33.70 -34.58 9.41
N GLN A 533 33.69 -34.12 8.16
CA GLN A 533 32.58 -33.41 7.52
C GLN A 533 31.42 -34.38 7.29
N ASP A 534 30.27 -34.07 7.88
CA ASP A 534 29.05 -34.83 7.68
C ASP A 534 28.00 -33.87 7.10
N ALA A 535 27.66 -34.06 5.82
CA ALA A 535 26.79 -33.14 5.08
C ALA A 535 25.36 -33.08 5.66
N ASP A 536 24.94 -34.11 6.41
CA ASP A 536 23.63 -34.20 7.06
C ASP A 536 23.59 -33.63 8.49
N ARG A 537 24.72 -33.19 9.07
CA ARG A 537 24.72 -32.57 10.40
C ARG A 537 24.37 -31.08 10.33
N LEU A 538 23.43 -30.68 11.19
CA LEU A 538 22.96 -29.29 11.39
C LEU A 538 23.90 -28.45 12.29
N SER A 539 24.95 -29.05 12.87
CA SER A 539 25.92 -28.40 13.78
C SER A 539 27.36 -28.45 13.23
N GLY A 540 28.15 -27.38 13.42
CA GLY A 540 29.60 -27.36 13.13
C GLY A 540 30.02 -26.83 11.76
N ARG A 541 29.10 -26.21 11.00
CA ARG A 541 29.37 -25.62 9.67
C ARG A 541 30.08 -24.27 9.72
N GLY A 542 29.96 -23.56 10.84
CA GLY A 542 30.39 -22.17 11.01
C GLY A 542 31.85 -21.89 10.67
N LEU A 543 32.78 -22.61 11.28
CA LEU A 543 34.23 -22.37 11.08
C LEU A 543 34.67 -22.64 9.63
N ASN A 544 34.02 -23.57 8.94
CA ASN A 544 34.28 -23.84 7.52
C ASN A 544 33.69 -22.75 6.62
N LEU A 545 32.48 -22.28 6.93
CA LEU A 545 31.85 -21.15 6.24
C LEU A 545 32.73 -19.89 6.33
N VAL A 546 33.28 -19.62 7.52
CA VAL A 546 34.22 -18.51 7.74
C VAL A 546 35.46 -18.64 6.86
N ARG A 547 36.05 -19.84 6.74
CA ARG A 547 37.21 -20.07 5.86
C ARG A 547 36.90 -19.93 4.37
N GLN A 548 35.70 -20.30 3.93
CA GLN A 548 35.31 -20.20 2.53
C GLN A 548 35.01 -18.76 2.11
N LEU A 549 34.46 -17.96 3.02
CA LEU A 549 33.99 -16.59 2.75
C LEU A 549 35.02 -15.50 3.07
N SER A 550 36.17 -15.86 3.66
CA SER A 550 37.22 -14.91 4.04
C SER A 550 38.60 -15.30 3.50
N GLY A 551 39.54 -14.35 3.49
CA GLY A 551 40.88 -14.56 2.93
C GLY A 551 41.79 -15.39 3.82
N ASP A 552 42.14 -14.85 5.00
CA ASP A 552 43.00 -15.52 5.99
C ASP A 552 42.27 -15.59 7.34
N VAL A 553 42.35 -16.73 8.02
CA VAL A 553 41.70 -16.97 9.31
C VAL A 553 42.71 -17.54 10.29
N ARG A 554 42.89 -16.85 11.43
CA ARG A 554 43.84 -17.24 12.48
C ARG A 554 43.15 -17.28 13.83
N TRP A 555 43.39 -18.35 14.59
CA TRP A 555 42.94 -18.47 15.98
C TRP A 555 44.12 -18.21 16.92
N SER A 556 43.86 -17.52 18.03
CA SER A 556 44.84 -17.26 19.08
C SER A 556 44.24 -17.45 20.48
N ASP A 557 45.08 -17.33 21.51
CA ASP A 557 44.68 -17.30 22.91
C ASP A 557 43.89 -18.55 23.38
N GLY A 558 44.17 -19.72 22.81
CA GLY A 558 43.49 -20.98 23.15
C GLY A 558 42.06 -21.07 22.60
N GLY A 559 41.82 -20.53 21.40
CA GLY A 559 40.51 -20.56 20.73
C GLY A 559 39.56 -19.41 21.12
N ARG A 560 39.96 -18.55 22.06
CA ARG A 560 39.17 -17.39 22.55
C ARG A 560 39.21 -16.18 21.62
N CYS A 561 40.08 -16.20 20.62
CA CYS A 561 40.25 -15.10 19.71
C CYS A 561 40.35 -15.63 18.28
N VAL A 562 39.56 -15.04 17.38
CA VAL A 562 39.57 -15.32 15.95
C VAL A 562 39.82 -14.04 15.19
N CYS A 563 40.76 -14.09 14.25
CA CYS A 563 41.12 -13.00 13.36
C CYS A 563 40.82 -13.40 11.91
N VAL A 564 40.13 -12.54 11.17
CA VAL A 564 39.71 -12.77 9.79
C VAL A 564 40.06 -11.57 8.91
N GLU A 565 40.51 -11.83 7.69
CA GLU A 565 40.90 -10.80 6.73
C GLU A 565 39.98 -10.77 5.48
N PHE A 566 39.61 -9.55 5.07
CA PHE A 566 38.88 -9.26 3.83
C PHE A 566 39.67 -8.27 2.98
N CYS A 567 39.72 -8.52 1.67
CA CYS A 567 40.43 -7.68 0.70
C CYS A 567 39.49 -7.30 -0.45
N TRP A 568 39.59 -6.06 -0.92
CA TRP A 568 38.86 -5.57 -2.10
C TRP A 568 39.78 -4.79 -3.02
N LYS A 569 39.36 -4.69 -4.29
CA LYS A 569 40.06 -3.91 -5.31
C LYS A 569 39.56 -2.47 -5.32
N ALA A 570 40.42 -1.51 -5.68
CA ALA A 570 39.99 -0.13 -5.86
C ALA A 570 38.86 -0.05 -6.90
N LEU A 571 37.79 0.68 -6.57
CA LEU A 571 36.75 1.05 -7.54
C LEU A 571 37.41 1.94 -8.59
N ALA A 572 37.31 1.55 -9.87
CA ALA A 572 37.92 2.22 -11.01
C ALA A 572 37.29 3.59 -11.29
#